data_AF-A0AAW4CA44-F1
#
_entry.id   AF-A0AAW4CA44-F1
#
_cell.length_a   1.000
_cell.length_b   1.000
_cell.length_c   1.000
_cell.angle_alpha   90.00
_cell.angle_beta   90.00
_cell.angle_gamma   90.00
#
_symmetry.space_group_name_H-M   'P 1'
#
loop_
_entity.id
_entity.type
_entity.pdbx_description
1 polymer ?
#
loop_
_entity_poly.entity_id
_entity_poly.type
_entity_poly.pdbx_seq_one_letter_code
_entity_poly.pdbx_strand_id
1 'polypeptide(L)'
;AWYVTTLGNMHCRNGANFHGRVDFSDRSRVNFYSQPSFSNGAVINGSLRVSGRITYSGGEWLYSPIYNKLWKDTSQGGTWIYLNRQGNGGSDWIEMNKRISDRRYKSNIQDSQVSGLDVIEKLKTYSYRKEYDGQIEDISCGIMAQDVQKYAPEAFYENPDGAYSYRTFELVPYLIKAIQELNQKIEKMENRHG
;
A
#
# COMPACT_ATOMS: atom_id res chain seq x y z
N ALA A 1 10.98 58.11 -4.92
CA ALA A 1 12.17 58.69 -4.28
C ALA A 1 12.80 57.65 -3.36
N TRP A 2 14.12 57.51 -3.42
CA TRP A 2 14.92 56.74 -2.47
C TRP A 2 15.66 57.72 -1.56
N TYR A 3 15.83 57.40 -0.28
CA TYR A 3 16.61 58.22 0.64
C TYR A 3 17.26 57.36 1.72
N VAL A 4 18.34 57.87 2.32
CA VAL A 4 19.06 57.25 3.44
C VAL A 4 18.93 58.15 4.65
N THR A 5 18.60 57.59 5.82
CA THR A 5 18.53 58.37 7.06
C THR A 5 19.93 58.58 7.64
N THR A 6 20.07 59.51 8.57
CA THR A 6 21.31 59.70 9.35
C THR A 6 21.67 58.48 10.21
N LEU A 7 20.72 57.57 10.43
CA LEU A 7 20.94 56.27 11.09
C LEU A 7 21.35 55.15 10.11
N GLY A 8 21.49 55.46 8.82
CA GLY A 8 21.90 54.50 7.79
C GLY A 8 20.78 53.63 7.21
N ASN A 9 19.51 53.89 7.56
CA ASN A 9 18.38 53.15 6.99
C ASN A 9 18.13 53.61 5.55
N MET A 10 18.03 52.65 4.62
CA MET A 10 17.69 52.92 3.23
C MET A 10 16.20 52.69 3.00
N HIS A 11 15.51 53.66 2.41
CA HIS A 11 14.08 53.57 2.10
C HIS A 11 13.85 53.75 0.59
N CYS A 12 12.98 52.92 0.02
CA CYS A 12 12.43 53.10 -1.33
C CYS A 12 10.90 53.08 -1.26
N ARG A 13 10.23 54.07 -1.89
CA ARG A 13 8.77 54.16 -1.90
C ARG A 13 8.07 53.17 -2.85
N ASN A 14 8.72 52.74 -3.93
CA ASN A 14 8.13 51.86 -4.94
C ASN A 14 8.87 50.52 -4.96
N GLY A 15 9.82 50.32 -5.89
CA GLY A 15 10.58 49.09 -6.03
C GLY A 15 12.08 49.34 -6.06
N ALA A 16 12.84 48.31 -5.67
CA ALA A 16 14.29 48.25 -5.85
C ALA A 16 14.61 46.96 -6.60
N ASN A 17 15.20 47.09 -7.79
CA ASN A 17 15.61 45.96 -8.62
C ASN A 17 17.13 45.79 -8.54
N PHE A 18 17.59 44.58 -8.27
CA PHE A 18 19.01 44.23 -8.24
C PHE A 18 19.28 43.20 -9.34
N HIS A 19 20.19 43.52 -10.26
CA HIS A 19 20.55 42.63 -11.38
C HIS A 19 21.78 41.76 -11.10
N GLY A 20 22.49 42.06 -10.02
CA GLY A 20 23.68 41.34 -9.58
C GLY A 20 23.48 40.65 -8.23
N ARG A 21 24.59 40.42 -7.54
CA ARG A 21 24.62 39.76 -6.23
C ARG A 21 24.13 40.71 -5.13
N VAL A 22 23.31 40.19 -4.23
CA VAL A 22 22.93 40.84 -2.97
C VAL A 22 23.40 39.94 -1.84
N ASP A 23 24.35 40.43 -1.03
CA ASP A 23 24.89 39.72 0.11
C ASP A 23 24.34 40.29 1.43
N PHE A 24 24.02 39.40 2.36
CA PHE A 24 23.64 39.73 3.73
C PHE A 24 24.65 39.08 4.69
N SER A 25 25.29 39.86 5.58
CA SER A 25 26.34 39.36 6.48
C SER A 25 25.80 38.82 7.82
N ASP A 26 26.66 38.12 8.57
CA ASP A 26 26.45 37.61 9.94
C ASP A 26 25.10 36.91 10.19
N ARG A 27 24.21 37.55 10.96
CA ARG A 27 22.87 37.08 11.36
C ARG A 27 21.79 38.00 10.80
N SER A 28 21.79 38.17 9.49
CA SER A 28 20.76 38.96 8.81
C SER A 28 19.39 38.27 8.83
N ARG A 29 18.32 39.07 8.90
CA ARG A 29 16.94 38.60 8.73
C ARG A 29 16.32 39.31 7.55
N VAL A 30 15.71 38.54 6.66
CA VAL A 30 14.92 39.06 5.54
C VAL A 30 13.47 38.71 5.80
N ASN A 31 12.62 39.74 5.95
CA ASN A 31 11.19 39.57 6.17
C ASN A 31 10.44 39.85 4.87
N PHE A 32 9.61 38.90 4.43
CA PHE A 32 8.69 39.08 3.33
C PHE A 32 7.28 39.19 3.89
N TYR A 33 6.61 40.33 3.66
CA TYR A 33 5.22 40.56 4.07
C TYR A 33 4.21 40.08 3.02
N SER A 34 4.71 39.55 1.90
CA SER A 34 3.98 38.87 0.84
C SER A 34 4.73 37.59 0.44
N GLN A 35 4.16 36.78 -0.44
CA GLN A 35 4.79 35.55 -0.89
C GLN A 35 6.01 35.83 -1.79
N PRO A 36 7.25 35.46 -1.40
CA PRO A 36 8.40 35.56 -2.29
C PRO A 36 8.27 34.56 -3.44
N SER A 37 8.80 34.92 -4.61
CA SER A 37 8.83 34.07 -5.80
C SER A 37 10.26 33.83 -6.27
N PHE A 38 10.59 32.58 -6.59
CA PHE A 38 11.91 32.15 -7.04
C PHE A 38 11.77 31.38 -8.36
N SER A 39 12.05 32.03 -9.49
CA SER A 39 11.81 31.43 -10.82
C SER A 39 12.78 30.29 -11.16
N ASN A 40 13.98 30.29 -10.60
CA ASN A 40 15.02 29.27 -10.83
C ASN A 40 15.26 28.38 -9.60
N GLY A 41 14.31 28.35 -8.66
CA GLY A 41 14.44 27.64 -7.38
C GLY A 41 15.22 28.41 -6.32
N ALA A 42 15.30 27.82 -5.13
CA ALA A 42 16.02 28.35 -3.97
C ALA A 42 16.97 27.29 -3.43
N VAL A 43 18.23 27.66 -3.21
CA VAL A 43 19.25 26.80 -2.60
C VAL A 43 19.41 27.20 -1.13
N ILE A 44 19.25 26.24 -0.22
CA ILE A 44 19.40 26.44 1.23
C ILE A 44 20.58 25.59 1.70
N ASN A 45 21.68 26.25 2.05
CA ASN A 45 22.84 25.61 2.67
C ASN A 45 22.63 25.55 4.19
N GLY A 46 21.96 24.50 4.66
CA GLY A 46 21.64 24.30 6.07
C GLY A 46 20.22 23.77 6.27
N SER A 47 19.69 23.92 7.48
CA SER A 47 18.34 23.46 7.81
C SER A 47 17.27 24.44 7.35
N LEU A 48 16.21 23.93 6.71
CA LEU A 48 14.98 24.67 6.46
C LEU A 48 13.96 24.35 7.56
N ARG A 49 13.51 25.37 8.30
CA ARG A 49 12.40 25.25 9.25
C ARG A 49 11.13 25.84 8.64
N VAL A 50 10.10 25.01 8.48
CA VAL A 50 8.79 25.41 7.95
C VAL A 50 7.73 25.16 9.03
N SER A 51 6.92 26.17 9.34
CA SER A 51 5.76 26.01 10.23
C SER A 51 4.50 25.57 9.49
N GLY A 52 4.43 25.86 8.19
CA GLY A 52 3.40 25.40 7.27
C GLY A 52 3.82 24.16 6.49
N ARG A 53 3.26 24.01 5.29
CA ARG A 53 3.52 22.87 4.39
C ARG A 53 4.47 23.24 3.26
N ILE A 54 5.14 22.23 2.70
CA ILE A 54 5.94 22.37 1.47
C ILE A 54 5.15 21.66 0.37
N THR A 55 4.64 22.43 -0.61
CA THR A 55 3.80 21.92 -1.70
C THR A 55 4.52 22.00 -3.05
N TYR A 56 4.06 21.21 -4.01
CA TYR A 56 4.42 21.32 -5.43
C TYR A 56 3.18 21.06 -6.29
N SER A 57 3.25 21.33 -7.60
CA SER A 57 2.12 21.05 -8.51
C SER A 57 1.92 19.53 -8.60
N GLY A 58 0.90 19.04 -7.89
CA GLY A 58 0.59 17.62 -7.78
C GLY A 58 0.74 17.00 -6.39
N GLY A 59 1.11 17.76 -5.35
CA GLY A 59 1.10 17.22 -3.99
C GLY A 59 1.82 18.02 -2.91
N GLU A 60 2.03 17.33 -1.78
CA GLU A 60 2.75 17.80 -0.60
C GLU A 60 4.08 17.04 -0.53
N TRP A 61 5.15 17.72 -0.12
CA TRP A 61 6.44 17.09 0.10
C TRP A 61 6.41 16.23 1.37
N LEU A 62 6.94 15.02 1.27
CA LEU A 62 7.07 14.08 2.38
C LEU A 62 8.55 13.87 2.69
N TYR A 63 8.98 14.18 3.91
CA TYR A 63 10.29 13.77 4.39
C TYR A 63 10.24 12.31 4.84
N SER A 64 11.04 11.45 4.22
CA SER A 64 11.37 10.15 4.76
C SER A 64 12.80 9.78 4.34
N PRO A 65 13.62 9.20 5.23
CA PRO A 65 14.96 8.74 4.88
C PRO A 65 14.96 7.55 3.92
N ILE A 66 13.82 6.85 3.80
CA ILE A 66 13.70 5.64 2.98
C ILE A 66 12.82 5.90 1.75
N TYR A 67 11.75 6.68 1.90
CA TYR A 67 10.73 6.87 0.87
C TYR A 67 10.72 8.30 0.34
N ASN A 68 10.41 8.48 -0.96
CA ASN A 68 10.30 9.80 -1.58
C ASN A 68 8.97 10.06 -2.29
N LYS A 69 8.10 9.05 -2.43
CA LYS A 69 6.78 9.20 -3.03
C LYS A 69 5.80 8.22 -2.41
N LEU A 70 4.63 8.72 -2.02
CA LEU A 70 3.46 7.92 -1.71
C LEU A 70 2.46 8.07 -2.84
N TRP A 71 1.90 6.97 -3.32
CA TRP A 71 0.81 7.02 -4.29
C TRP A 71 -0.14 5.85 -4.08
N LYS A 72 -1.38 6.04 -4.53
CA LYS A 72 -2.43 5.05 -4.40
C LYS A 72 -2.71 4.43 -5.76
N ASP A 73 -2.89 3.11 -5.77
CA ASP A 73 -3.36 2.36 -6.92
C ASP A 73 -4.65 1.61 -6.60
N THR A 74 -5.53 1.52 -7.59
CA THR A 74 -6.73 0.67 -7.51
C THR A 74 -6.68 -0.30 -8.67
N SER A 75 -5.99 -1.41 -8.47
CA SER A 75 -5.79 -2.46 -9.46
C SER A 75 -6.01 -3.84 -8.83
N GLN A 76 -6.20 -4.86 -9.67
CA GLN A 76 -6.31 -6.27 -9.26
C GLN A 76 -7.38 -6.54 -8.18
N GLY A 77 -8.46 -5.76 -8.16
CA GLY A 77 -9.56 -5.91 -7.20
C GLY A 77 -9.27 -5.36 -5.79
N GLY A 78 -8.13 -4.68 -5.59
CA GLY A 78 -7.73 -4.08 -4.32
C GLY A 78 -7.47 -2.58 -4.41
N THR A 79 -7.14 -1.98 -3.28
CA THR A 79 -6.57 -0.63 -3.21
C THR A 79 -5.26 -0.71 -2.45
N TRP A 80 -4.21 -0.07 -2.94
CA TRP A 80 -2.86 -0.17 -2.40
C TRP A 80 -2.27 1.22 -2.19
N ILE A 81 -1.51 1.42 -1.10
CA ILE A 81 -0.57 2.53 -0.97
C ILE A 81 0.80 2.01 -1.29
N TYR A 82 1.42 2.57 -2.32
CA TYR A 82 2.81 2.32 -2.67
C TYR A 82 3.72 3.38 -2.04
N LEU A 83 4.84 2.92 -1.48
CA LEU A 83 5.92 3.73 -0.91
C LEU A 83 7.17 3.51 -1.77
N ASN A 84 7.48 4.47 -2.65
CA ASN A 84 8.66 4.35 -3.50
C ASN A 84 9.92 4.62 -2.67
N ARG A 85 10.88 3.69 -2.75
CA ARG A 85 12.17 3.84 -2.08
C ARG A 85 13.08 4.81 -2.84
N GLN A 86 13.93 5.51 -2.11
CA GLN A 86 14.97 6.34 -2.71
C GLN A 86 15.98 5.46 -3.49
N GLY A 87 16.54 5.99 -4.59
CA GLY A 87 17.67 5.37 -5.29
C GLY A 87 17.38 4.08 -6.07
N ASN A 88 16.35 4.06 -6.94
CA ASN A 88 15.97 2.91 -7.78
C ASN A 88 15.64 1.61 -7.01
N GLY A 89 15.39 1.68 -5.69
CA GLY A 89 15.18 0.52 -4.82
C GLY A 89 13.80 -0.16 -4.90
N GLY A 90 13.01 0.06 -5.95
CA GLY A 90 11.64 -0.43 -6.05
C GLY A 90 10.66 0.27 -5.10
N SER A 91 9.52 -0.37 -4.83
CA SER A 91 8.46 0.16 -3.96
C SER A 91 7.99 -0.90 -2.98
N ASP A 92 7.74 -0.49 -1.74
CA ASP A 92 6.93 -1.26 -0.79
C ASP A 92 5.45 -0.93 -1.02
N TRP A 93 4.55 -1.82 -0.57
CA TRP A 93 3.11 -1.56 -0.65
C TRP A 93 2.36 -2.02 0.61
N ILE A 94 1.30 -1.28 0.92
CA ILE A 94 0.35 -1.59 2.00
C ILE A 94 -1.03 -1.72 1.35
N GLU A 95 -1.70 -2.85 1.58
CA GLU A 95 -3.10 -3.04 1.18
C GLU A 95 -3.98 -2.05 1.97
N MET A 96 -4.67 -1.14 1.27
CA MET A 96 -5.66 -0.27 1.88
C MET A 96 -6.96 -1.03 2.08
N ASN A 97 -7.33 -1.20 3.35
CA ASN A 97 -8.59 -1.72 3.87
C ASN A 97 -9.75 -1.79 2.86
N LYS A 98 -9.96 -2.95 2.23
CA LYS A 98 -11.27 -3.44 1.77
C LYS A 98 -11.36 -4.98 1.75
N ARG A 99 -11.02 -5.65 2.87
CA ARG A 99 -11.47 -7.03 3.12
C ARG A 99 -12.63 -7.02 4.10
N ILE A 100 -13.83 -6.71 3.59
CA ILE A 100 -15.05 -6.56 4.38
C ILE A 100 -15.98 -7.75 4.12
N SER A 101 -16.37 -8.46 5.19
CA SER A 101 -17.36 -9.54 5.15
C SER A 101 -18.57 -9.21 6.03
N ASP A 102 -19.03 -7.96 5.95
CA ASP A 102 -20.20 -7.48 6.68
C ASP A 102 -21.49 -7.78 5.89
N ARG A 103 -22.51 -8.31 6.57
CA ARG A 103 -23.81 -8.65 5.96
C ARG A 103 -24.45 -7.46 5.24
N ARG A 104 -24.20 -6.23 5.68
CA ARG A 104 -24.72 -4.99 5.06
C ARG A 104 -24.31 -4.83 3.58
N TYR A 105 -23.22 -5.47 3.17
CA TYR A 105 -22.72 -5.41 1.80
C TYR A 105 -22.98 -6.69 1.00
N LYS A 106 -23.84 -7.59 1.50
CA LYS A 106 -24.18 -8.86 0.86
C LYS A 106 -25.66 -8.90 0.51
N SER A 107 -25.99 -9.27 -0.73
CA SER A 107 -27.36 -9.46 -1.23
C SER A 107 -27.54 -10.89 -1.74
N ASN A 108 -28.79 -11.32 -1.95
CA ASN A 108 -29.13 -12.67 -2.45
C ASN A 108 -28.53 -13.81 -1.61
N ILE A 109 -28.51 -13.66 -0.28
CA ILE A 109 -27.93 -14.63 0.64
C ILE A 109 -28.80 -15.90 0.67
N GLN A 110 -28.20 -17.04 0.31
CA GLN A 110 -28.79 -18.37 0.34
C GLN A 110 -27.78 -19.38 0.88
N ASP A 111 -28.26 -20.53 1.34
CA ASP A 111 -27.38 -21.62 1.76
C ASP A 111 -26.56 -22.15 0.57
N SER A 112 -25.25 -22.29 0.79
CA SER A 112 -24.35 -22.78 -0.25
C SER A 112 -24.68 -24.24 -0.60
N GLN A 113 -24.85 -24.48 -1.91
CA GLN A 113 -25.05 -25.80 -2.50
C GLN A 113 -23.71 -26.49 -2.86
N VAL A 114 -22.57 -25.83 -2.59
CA VAL A 114 -21.25 -26.44 -2.76
C VAL A 114 -21.09 -27.55 -1.72
N SER A 115 -20.67 -28.73 -2.18
CA SER A 115 -20.23 -29.83 -1.33
C SER A 115 -18.80 -29.55 -0.86
N GLY A 116 -18.66 -29.11 0.39
CA GLY A 116 -17.35 -28.78 0.95
C GLY A 116 -16.46 -30.02 1.03
N LEU A 117 -17.04 -31.14 1.44
CA LEU A 117 -16.34 -32.40 1.59
C LEU A 117 -15.83 -32.93 0.23
N ASP A 118 -16.64 -32.91 -0.83
CA ASP A 118 -16.22 -33.39 -2.15
C ASP A 118 -15.07 -32.55 -2.75
N VAL A 119 -14.99 -31.26 -2.39
CA VAL A 119 -13.90 -30.39 -2.82
C VAL A 119 -12.62 -30.71 -2.04
N ILE A 120 -12.70 -30.76 -0.71
CA ILE A 120 -11.55 -31.01 0.15
C ILE A 120 -10.97 -32.42 -0.08
N GLU A 121 -11.81 -33.42 -0.33
CA GLU A 121 -11.35 -34.79 -0.66
C GLU A 121 -10.54 -34.87 -1.97
N LYS A 122 -10.75 -33.92 -2.90
CA LYS A 122 -10.00 -33.86 -4.17
C LYS A 122 -8.70 -33.08 -4.05
N LEU A 123 -8.57 -32.21 -3.05
CA LEU A 123 -7.34 -31.48 -2.77
C LEU A 123 -6.36 -32.39 -2.02
N LYS A 124 -5.26 -32.74 -2.69
CA LYS A 124 -4.20 -33.57 -2.08
C LYS A 124 -3.26 -32.70 -1.27
N THR A 125 -2.78 -33.25 -0.16
CA THR A 125 -1.72 -32.65 0.65
C THR A 125 -0.37 -33.29 0.34
N TYR A 126 0.68 -32.49 0.45
CA TYR A 126 2.03 -32.84 0.08
C TYR A 126 3.01 -32.26 1.11
N SER A 127 4.11 -32.98 1.35
CA SER A 127 5.31 -32.42 1.96
C SER A 127 6.28 -32.04 0.83
N TYR A 128 6.81 -30.83 0.83
CA TYR A 128 7.71 -30.35 -0.22
C TYR A 128 8.62 -29.23 0.27
N ARG A 129 9.75 -29.04 -0.42
CA ARG A 129 10.59 -27.86 -0.31
C ARG A 129 10.17 -26.83 -1.36
N LYS A 130 9.87 -25.62 -0.91
CA LYS A 130 9.58 -24.47 -1.78
C LYS A 130 10.82 -23.59 -1.84
N GLU A 131 11.25 -23.26 -3.05
CA GLU A 131 12.31 -22.30 -3.31
C GLU A 131 11.79 -21.23 -4.29
N TYR A 132 11.75 -19.98 -3.85
CA TYR A 132 11.21 -18.87 -4.64
C TYR A 132 11.81 -17.54 -4.16
N ASP A 133 12.24 -16.67 -5.08
CA ASP A 133 12.93 -15.39 -4.77
C ASP A 133 14.12 -15.54 -3.79
N GLY A 134 14.87 -16.64 -3.92
CA GLY A 134 16.02 -16.96 -3.05
C GLY A 134 15.65 -17.35 -1.61
N GLN A 135 14.36 -17.50 -1.31
CA GLN A 135 13.85 -18.01 -0.03
C GLN A 135 13.58 -19.50 -0.14
N ILE A 136 14.06 -20.27 0.84
CA ILE A 136 13.84 -21.71 0.95
C ILE A 136 12.97 -22.00 2.16
N GLU A 137 11.90 -22.77 1.97
CA GLU A 137 10.96 -23.17 3.01
C GLU A 137 10.65 -24.67 2.89
N ASP A 138 10.72 -25.40 4.00
CA ASP A 138 10.32 -26.81 4.07
C ASP A 138 8.90 -26.93 4.62
N ILE A 139 7.97 -27.41 3.80
CA ILE A 139 6.54 -27.51 4.10
C ILE A 139 6.17 -28.97 4.31
N SER A 140 5.59 -29.29 5.47
CA SER A 140 5.18 -30.66 5.80
C SER A 140 3.78 -31.01 5.30
N CYS A 141 2.90 -30.02 5.13
CA CYS A 141 1.52 -30.20 4.71
C CYS A 141 1.05 -28.98 3.91
N GLY A 142 1.25 -29.02 2.59
CA GLY A 142 0.78 -28.00 1.65
C GLY A 142 -0.08 -28.59 0.54
N ILE A 143 -0.74 -27.74 -0.25
CA ILE A 143 -1.53 -28.13 -1.42
C ILE A 143 -0.95 -27.46 -2.68
N MET A 144 -1.35 -27.93 -3.86
CA MET A 144 -0.91 -27.36 -5.15
C MET A 144 -1.94 -26.36 -5.68
N ALA A 145 -1.47 -25.22 -6.20
CA ALA A 145 -2.35 -24.21 -6.80
C ALA A 145 -3.13 -24.75 -8.01
N GLN A 146 -2.58 -25.73 -8.71
CA GLN A 146 -3.20 -26.39 -9.86
C GLN A 146 -4.42 -27.24 -9.46
N ASP A 147 -4.37 -27.91 -8.30
CA ASP A 147 -5.52 -28.63 -7.78
C ASP A 147 -6.60 -27.64 -7.33
N VAL A 148 -6.20 -26.52 -6.70
CA VAL A 148 -7.12 -25.43 -6.35
C VAL A 148 -7.79 -24.85 -7.60
N GLN A 149 -7.05 -24.62 -8.69
CA GLN A 149 -7.60 -24.15 -9.97
C GLN A 149 -8.72 -25.07 -10.47
N LYS A 150 -8.57 -26.38 -10.30
CA LYS A 150 -9.53 -27.37 -10.79
C LYS A 150 -10.74 -27.56 -9.88
N TYR A 151 -10.53 -27.54 -8.56
CA TYR A 151 -11.54 -27.98 -7.59
C TYR A 151 -12.13 -26.85 -6.73
N ALA A 152 -11.42 -25.74 -6.56
CA ALA A 152 -11.87 -24.53 -5.87
C ALA A 152 -11.42 -23.27 -6.63
N PRO A 153 -11.88 -23.07 -7.88
CA PRO A 153 -11.37 -22.02 -8.78
C PRO A 153 -11.53 -20.60 -8.23
N GLU A 154 -12.49 -20.36 -7.34
CA GLU A 154 -12.67 -19.06 -6.68
C GLU A 154 -11.49 -18.67 -5.78
N ALA A 155 -10.78 -19.66 -5.25
CA ALA A 155 -9.57 -19.43 -4.46
C ALA A 155 -8.31 -19.31 -5.34
N PHE A 156 -8.35 -19.66 -6.63
CA PHE A 156 -7.17 -19.63 -7.50
C PHE A 156 -6.86 -18.21 -8.02
N TYR A 157 -5.57 -17.91 -8.19
CA TYR A 157 -5.12 -16.75 -8.95
C TYR A 157 -3.71 -16.94 -9.49
N GLU A 158 -3.36 -16.13 -10.50
CA GLU A 158 -2.01 -16.08 -11.09
C GLU A 158 -1.33 -14.76 -10.69
N ASN A 159 -0.08 -14.84 -10.22
CA ASN A 159 0.73 -13.68 -9.88
C ASN A 159 1.21 -12.94 -11.15
N PRO A 160 1.61 -11.66 -11.06
CA PRO A 160 2.06 -10.88 -12.23
C PRO A 160 3.26 -11.47 -12.99
N ASP A 161 4.06 -12.31 -12.33
CA ASP A 161 5.21 -13.01 -12.90
C ASP A 161 4.84 -14.36 -13.57
N GLY A 162 3.56 -14.74 -13.54
CA GLY A 162 3.02 -15.99 -14.08
C GLY A 162 2.99 -17.15 -13.08
N ALA A 163 3.46 -16.97 -11.85
CA ALA A 163 3.41 -18.02 -10.83
C ALA A 163 1.97 -18.25 -10.34
N TYR A 164 1.53 -19.52 -10.35
CA TYR A 164 0.20 -19.89 -9.85
C TYR A 164 0.15 -19.91 -8.33
N SER A 165 -0.93 -19.39 -7.76
CA SER A 165 -1.14 -19.28 -6.32
C SER A 165 -2.62 -19.45 -5.95
N TYR A 166 -2.92 -19.41 -4.66
CA TYR A 166 -4.28 -19.50 -4.15
C TYR A 166 -4.50 -18.64 -2.89
N ARG A 167 -5.73 -18.15 -2.73
CA ARG A 167 -6.20 -17.36 -1.60
C ARG A 167 -6.63 -18.30 -0.48
N THR A 168 -5.74 -18.53 0.49
CA THR A 168 -5.98 -19.46 1.60
C THR A 168 -7.29 -19.17 2.35
N PHE A 169 -7.64 -17.90 2.55
CA PHE A 169 -8.89 -17.52 3.23
C PHE A 169 -10.16 -17.95 2.48
N GLU A 170 -10.12 -18.03 1.15
CA GLU A 170 -11.28 -18.49 0.36
C GLU A 170 -11.47 -20.01 0.44
N LEU A 171 -10.46 -20.76 0.91
CA LEU A 171 -10.60 -22.19 1.19
C LEU A 171 -11.22 -22.46 2.58
N VAL A 172 -11.22 -21.48 3.49
CA VAL A 172 -11.77 -21.64 4.84
C VAL A 172 -13.27 -21.99 4.83
N PRO A 173 -14.13 -21.32 4.03
CA PRO A 173 -15.54 -21.73 3.91
C PRO A 173 -15.74 -23.18 3.45
N TYR A 174 -14.89 -23.70 2.55
CA TYR A 174 -14.95 -25.10 2.11
C TYR A 174 -14.63 -26.05 3.27
N LEU A 175 -13.62 -25.73 4.09
CA LEU A 175 -13.29 -26.51 5.28
C LEU A 175 -14.43 -26.49 6.32
N ILE A 176 -15.02 -25.31 6.58
CA ILE A 176 -16.18 -25.17 7.47
C ILE A 176 -17.33 -26.05 6.97
N LYS A 177 -17.66 -25.95 5.68
CA LYS A 177 -18.74 -26.72 5.05
C LYS A 177 -18.46 -28.23 5.10
N ALA A 178 -17.24 -28.66 4.82
CA ALA A 178 -16.84 -30.06 4.90
C ALA A 178 -17.02 -30.64 6.31
N ILE A 179 -16.60 -29.90 7.34
CA ILE A 179 -16.78 -30.30 8.75
C ILE A 179 -18.27 -30.39 9.11
N GLN A 180 -19.08 -29.41 8.68
CA GLN A 180 -20.53 -29.45 8.89
C GLN A 180 -21.19 -30.66 8.23
N GLU A 181 -20.82 -30.97 6.99
CA GLU A 181 -21.31 -32.13 6.24
C GLU A 181 -20.86 -33.45 6.88
N LEU A 182 -19.62 -33.53 7.34
CA LEU A 182 -19.10 -34.68 8.09
C LEU A 182 -19.88 -34.91 9.38
N ASN A 183 -20.11 -33.85 10.17
CA ASN A 183 -20.88 -33.95 11.41
C ASN A 183 -22.32 -34.43 11.15
N GLN A 184 -22.98 -33.90 10.12
CA GLN A 184 -24.32 -34.36 9.71
C GLN A 184 -24.33 -35.82 9.26
N LYS A 185 -23.27 -36.31 8.60
CA LYS A 185 -23.15 -37.73 8.25
C LYS A 185 -22.98 -38.59 9.50
N ILE A 186 -22.17 -38.17 10.48
CA ILE A 186 -21.96 -38.88 11.74
C ILE A 186 -23.28 -38.99 12.52
N GLU A 187 -23.98 -37.87 12.74
CA GLU A 187 -25.28 -37.87 13.45
C GLU A 187 -26.31 -38.79 12.77
N LYS A 188 -26.34 -38.82 11.43
CA LYS A 188 -27.22 -39.74 10.68
C LYS A 188 -26.81 -41.20 10.85
N MET A 189 -25.52 -41.51 10.97
CA MET A 189 -25.04 -42.86 11.22
C MET A 189 -25.35 -43.30 12.65
N GLU A 190 -25.09 -42.44 13.64
CA GLU A 190 -25.40 -42.70 15.05
C GLU A 190 -26.90 -42.94 15.25
N ASN A 191 -27.77 -42.12 14.67
CA ASN A 191 -29.23 -42.34 14.76
C ASN A 191 -29.72 -43.62 14.05
N ARG A 192 -28.94 -44.20 13.14
CA ARG A 192 -29.28 -45.45 12.43
C ARG A 192 -28.73 -46.70 13.11
N HIS A 193 -27.65 -46.57 13.88
CA HIS A 193 -26.86 -47.69 14.36
C HIS A 193 -26.55 -47.66 15.87
N GLY A 194 -26.87 -46.57 16.57
CA GLY A 194 -26.81 -46.44 18.02
C GLY A 194 -28.18 -46.66 18.64
#